data_AF-A0AAN9YYG1-F1
#
_entry.id   AF-A0AAN9YYG1-F1
#
_cell.length_a   1.000
_cell.length_b   1.000
_cell.length_c   1.000
_cell.angle_alpha   90.00
_cell.angle_beta   90.00
_cell.angle_gamma   90.00
#
_symmetry.space_group_name_H-M   'P 1'
#
loop_
_entity.id
_entity.type
_entity.pdbx_description
1 polymer ?
#
loop_
_entity_poly.entity_id
_entity_poly.type
_entity_poly.pdbx_seq_one_letter_code
_entity_poly.pdbx_strand_id
1 'polypeptide(L)'
;MGPAASAASSSSAATAAATAGAGAVRLAAAYAWAAALLLLCALQLGGPGAGAGVGVDAQLHLQQLLHPHQLLHPLPAPRDPYHWLHVPRHPPLHPTLPAVAPSPHATGFSCVGRAAGLHPDLAASCQAYHLCGSSGSVLASYVCPNGTLFHGQFQVCDQFYNVRCGSPYEDL
;
A
#
# COMPACT_ATOMS: atom_id res chain seq x y z
N MET A 1 26.17 -1.44 64.11
CA MET A 1 26.06 -0.39 63.07
C MET A 1 24.86 -0.69 62.20
N GLY A 2 24.13 0.37 61.83
CA GLY A 2 22.85 0.33 61.14
C GLY A 2 22.87 -0.09 59.66
N PRO A 3 21.73 0.09 58.95
CA PRO A 3 21.23 -0.80 57.89
C PRO A 3 21.30 -0.20 56.47
N ALA A 4 21.03 -1.02 55.45
CA ALA A 4 20.52 -0.65 54.11
C ALA A 4 20.12 -1.95 53.38
N ALA A 5 19.17 -2.06 52.47
CA ALA A 5 18.00 -1.30 52.03
C ALA A 5 17.33 -2.28 51.03
N SER A 6 16.16 -2.81 51.33
CA SER A 6 14.91 -2.56 50.59
C SER A 6 15.03 -2.48 49.06
N ALA A 7 14.50 -3.48 48.35
CA ALA A 7 13.80 -3.28 47.08
C ALA A 7 12.77 -4.40 46.87
N ALA A 8 11.50 -4.01 46.90
CA ALA A 8 10.35 -4.79 46.53
C ALA A 8 10.03 -4.60 45.04
N SER A 9 9.43 -5.61 44.41
CA SER A 9 8.34 -5.40 43.45
C SER A 9 7.66 -6.74 43.16
N SER A 10 6.46 -6.85 43.70
CA SER A 10 5.49 -7.93 43.58
C SER A 10 4.87 -7.97 42.18
N SER A 11 4.93 -9.12 41.53
CA SER A 11 4.14 -9.48 40.36
C SER A 11 2.68 -9.72 40.76
N SER A 12 1.77 -8.94 40.19
CA SER A 12 0.32 -9.05 40.36
C SER A 12 -0.22 -10.24 39.55
N ALA A 13 -0.60 -11.30 40.27
CA ALA A 13 -1.34 -12.43 39.73
C ALA A 13 -2.85 -12.19 39.83
N ALA A 14 -3.50 -12.34 38.68
CA ALA A 14 -4.88 -12.77 38.41
C ALA A 14 -5.96 -12.58 39.50
N THR A 15 -6.97 -11.79 39.15
CA THR A 15 -8.35 -11.99 39.62
C THR A 15 -9.27 -12.13 38.41
N ALA A 16 -9.92 -13.27 38.32
CA ALA A 16 -10.97 -13.56 37.36
C ALA A 16 -12.30 -13.76 38.10
N ALA A 17 -13.36 -13.32 37.40
CA ALA A 17 -14.77 -13.67 37.57
C ALA A 17 -15.52 -13.20 38.83
N ALA A 18 -16.50 -12.31 38.63
CA ALA A 18 -17.91 -12.70 38.47
C ALA A 18 -18.82 -11.48 38.66
N THR A 19 -19.46 -10.99 37.60
CA THR A 19 -20.60 -10.06 37.72
C THR A 19 -21.85 -10.75 37.23
N ALA A 20 -22.71 -11.09 38.19
CA ALA A 20 -24.09 -11.48 37.98
C ALA A 20 -24.96 -10.22 37.79
N GLY A 21 -25.96 -10.31 36.92
CA GLY A 21 -27.13 -9.42 36.94
C GLY A 21 -27.19 -8.33 35.86
N ALA A 22 -27.69 -8.67 34.66
CA ALA A 22 -28.22 -7.69 33.70
C ALA A 22 -29.22 -8.31 32.69
N GLY A 23 -29.95 -9.36 33.07
CA GLY A 23 -30.75 -10.17 32.14
C GLY A 23 -32.14 -9.63 31.77
N ALA A 24 -32.69 -8.63 32.47
CA ALA A 24 -34.11 -8.28 32.32
C ALA A 24 -34.42 -7.02 31.50
N VAL A 25 -33.44 -6.15 31.21
CA VAL A 25 -33.69 -4.86 30.52
C VAL A 25 -33.44 -4.94 29.01
N ARG A 26 -32.93 -6.05 28.48
CA ARG A 26 -32.56 -6.18 27.07
C ARG A 26 -33.67 -6.69 26.12
N LEU A 27 -34.79 -7.20 26.63
CA LEU A 27 -35.86 -7.70 25.76
C LEU A 27 -36.77 -6.59 25.20
N ALA A 28 -36.90 -5.44 25.86
CA ALA A 28 -37.75 -4.35 25.36
C ALA A 28 -37.12 -3.60 24.18
N ALA A 29 -35.78 -3.48 24.14
CA ALA A 29 -35.07 -2.82 23.06
C ALA A 29 -34.99 -3.68 21.78
N ALA A 30 -35.11 -5.00 21.90
CA ALA A 30 -35.04 -5.91 20.76
C ALA A 30 -36.30 -5.91 19.88
N TYR A 31 -37.45 -5.62 20.49
CA TYR A 31 -38.75 -5.66 19.80
C TYR A 31 -39.03 -4.38 18.99
N ALA A 32 -38.44 -3.24 19.39
CA ALA A 32 -38.66 -1.95 18.74
C ALA A 32 -38.04 -1.85 17.34
N TRP A 33 -36.85 -2.43 17.12
CA TRP A 33 -36.18 -2.38 15.81
C TRP A 33 -36.79 -3.37 14.81
N ALA A 34 -37.28 -4.52 15.28
CA ALA A 34 -37.94 -5.50 14.43
C ALA A 34 -39.28 -4.97 13.87
N ALA A 35 -40.06 -4.27 14.70
CA ALA A 35 -41.30 -3.62 14.28
C ALA A 35 -41.04 -2.46 13.29
N ALA A 36 -39.99 -1.67 13.51
CA ALA A 36 -39.60 -0.58 12.60
C ALA A 36 -39.15 -1.10 11.22
N LEU A 37 -38.37 -2.18 11.17
CA LEU A 37 -37.96 -2.82 9.91
C LEU A 37 -39.14 -3.43 9.15
N LEU A 38 -40.11 -4.02 9.85
CA LEU A 38 -41.33 -4.55 9.24
C LEU A 38 -42.23 -3.43 8.67
N LEU A 39 -42.37 -2.29 9.38
CA LEU A 39 -43.12 -1.13 8.89
C LEU A 39 -42.45 -0.48 7.66
N LEU A 40 -41.11 -0.38 7.68
CA LEU A 40 -40.32 0.06 6.52
C LEU A 40 -40.49 -0.90 5.33
N CYS A 41 -40.45 -2.22 5.55
CA CYS A 41 -40.63 -3.19 4.46
C CYS A 41 -42.04 -3.10 3.82
N ALA A 42 -43.07 -2.84 4.63
CA ALA A 42 -44.43 -2.68 4.14
C ALA A 42 -44.63 -1.41 3.29
N LEU A 43 -43.86 -0.34 3.54
CA LEU A 43 -43.88 0.88 2.72
C LEU A 43 -43.21 0.69 1.34
N GLN A 44 -42.23 -0.21 1.23
CA GLN A 44 -41.50 -0.44 -0.03
C GLN A 44 -42.21 -1.38 -1.00
N LEU A 45 -43.17 -2.20 -0.53
CA LEU A 45 -43.86 -3.19 -1.36
C LEU A 45 -45.21 -2.71 -1.94
N GLY A 46 -45.61 -1.47 -1.66
CA GLY A 46 -46.80 -0.84 -2.23
C GLY A 46 -46.54 -0.17 -3.58
N GLY A 47 -46.41 -0.95 -4.67
CA GLY A 47 -46.57 -0.47 -6.04
C GLY A 47 -47.73 -1.22 -6.71
N PRO A 48 -48.63 -0.53 -7.43
CA PRO A 48 -48.32 -0.25 -8.84
C PRO A 48 -48.81 1.13 -9.32
N GLY A 49 -47.98 1.83 -10.09
CA GLY A 49 -48.35 3.09 -10.72
C GLY A 49 -47.48 3.37 -11.93
N ALA A 50 -48.07 3.21 -13.11
CA ALA A 50 -47.50 3.56 -14.39
C ALA A 50 -47.36 5.09 -14.56
N GLY A 51 -46.37 5.52 -15.35
CA GLY A 51 -46.51 6.73 -16.16
C GLY A 51 -45.46 7.82 -15.97
N ALA A 52 -45.01 8.30 -17.14
CA ALA A 52 -44.44 9.62 -17.44
C ALA A 52 -43.00 9.91 -17.00
N GLY A 53 -42.10 9.85 -17.99
CA GLY A 53 -40.87 10.63 -17.98
C GLY A 53 -41.20 12.12 -17.90
N VAL A 54 -40.61 12.78 -16.91
CA VAL A 54 -40.60 14.23 -16.77
C VAL A 54 -39.22 14.73 -17.21
N GLY A 55 -39.23 15.69 -18.12
CA GLY A 55 -38.04 16.34 -18.66
C GLY A 55 -37.21 17.01 -17.57
N VAL A 56 -35.89 16.85 -17.69
CA VAL A 56 -34.88 17.44 -16.81
C VAL A 56 -34.27 18.66 -17.48
N ASP A 57 -35.06 19.67 -17.82
CA ASP A 57 -34.54 20.91 -18.41
C ASP A 57 -35.29 22.12 -17.84
N ALA A 58 -34.77 22.68 -16.73
CA ALA A 58 -34.86 24.11 -16.40
C ALA A 58 -34.18 24.50 -15.05
N GLN A 59 -33.11 23.83 -14.61
CA GLN A 59 -32.37 24.27 -13.40
C GLN A 59 -30.85 24.38 -13.61
N LEU A 60 -30.38 24.41 -14.86
CA LEU A 60 -28.95 24.38 -15.22
C LEU A 60 -28.40 25.74 -15.68
N HIS A 61 -28.82 26.86 -15.10
CA HIS A 61 -28.26 28.17 -15.46
C HIS A 61 -27.97 29.13 -14.29
N LEU A 62 -28.19 28.72 -13.03
CA LEU A 62 -27.91 29.56 -11.86
C LEU A 62 -26.92 28.95 -10.86
N GLN A 63 -26.12 27.96 -11.27
CA GLN A 63 -24.98 27.45 -10.48
C GLN A 63 -23.60 27.90 -11.03
N GLN A 64 -23.58 28.64 -12.15
CA GLN A 64 -22.32 29.10 -12.78
C GLN A 64 -21.82 30.46 -12.28
N LEU A 65 -22.57 31.19 -11.45
CA LEU A 65 -22.18 32.55 -11.00
C LEU A 65 -21.45 32.61 -9.64
N LEU A 66 -21.16 31.47 -9.00
CA LEU A 66 -20.51 31.41 -7.68
C LEU A 66 -19.08 30.84 -7.69
N HIS A 67 -18.48 30.58 -8.86
CA HIS A 67 -17.11 30.06 -8.95
C HIS A 67 -16.13 31.07 -9.59
N PRO A 68 -15.67 32.10 -8.86
CA PRO A 68 -14.70 33.06 -9.37
C PRO A 68 -13.25 32.53 -9.30
N HIS A 69 -12.99 31.31 -9.81
CA HIS A 69 -11.64 30.73 -9.86
C HIS A 69 -11.32 30.03 -11.19
N GLN A 70 -11.58 30.69 -12.31
CA GLN A 70 -11.17 30.21 -13.64
C GLN A 70 -10.37 31.25 -14.45
N LEU A 71 -9.68 32.20 -13.81
CA LEU A 71 -8.74 33.12 -14.48
C LEU A 71 -7.26 32.96 -14.07
N LEU A 72 -6.87 31.74 -13.72
CA LEU A 72 -5.46 31.35 -13.74
C LEU A 72 -5.35 30.12 -14.64
N HIS A 73 -5.13 30.34 -15.94
CA HIS A 73 -4.42 29.34 -16.73
C HIS A 73 -3.14 29.02 -15.95
N PRO A 74 -2.89 27.75 -15.57
CA PRO A 74 -1.65 27.42 -14.90
C PRO A 74 -0.53 27.85 -15.84
N LEU A 75 0.34 28.76 -15.37
CA LEU A 75 1.64 28.93 -15.98
C LEU A 75 2.21 27.52 -16.21
N PRO A 76 2.80 27.21 -17.38
CA PRO A 76 3.45 25.92 -17.55
C PRO A 76 4.36 25.74 -16.35
N ALA A 77 4.07 24.73 -15.52
CA ALA A 77 4.90 24.43 -14.37
C ALA A 77 6.35 24.39 -14.87
N PRO A 78 7.31 24.98 -14.12
CA PRO A 78 8.72 24.82 -14.45
C PRO A 78 8.94 23.35 -14.79
N ARG A 79 9.64 23.03 -15.88
CA ARG A 79 9.96 21.64 -16.22
C ARG A 79 10.79 21.07 -15.09
N ASP A 80 10.13 20.56 -14.05
CA ASP A 80 10.73 19.76 -13.02
C ASP A 80 10.82 18.36 -13.63
N PRO A 81 12.04 17.90 -13.99
CA PRO A 81 12.23 16.58 -14.60
C PRO A 81 11.60 15.46 -13.75
N TYR A 82 11.55 15.65 -12.43
CA TYR A 82 11.02 14.67 -11.48
C TYR A 82 9.48 14.63 -11.44
N HIS A 83 8.79 15.72 -11.80
CA HIS A 83 7.32 15.71 -11.89
C HIS A 83 6.83 14.83 -13.05
N TRP A 84 7.58 14.67 -14.14
CA TRP A 84 7.20 13.85 -15.30
C TRP A 84 7.29 12.35 -15.07
N LEU A 85 7.97 11.93 -14.00
CA LEU A 85 8.19 10.54 -13.67
C LEU A 85 7.08 9.94 -12.82
N HIS A 86 6.39 10.77 -12.05
CA HIS A 86 5.25 10.37 -11.21
C HIS A 86 3.94 10.25 -12.01
N VAL A 87 3.92 10.71 -13.27
CA VAL A 87 2.73 10.60 -14.12
C VAL A 87 2.56 9.14 -14.57
N PRO A 88 1.40 8.51 -14.36
CA PRO A 88 1.14 7.15 -14.83
C PRO A 88 1.31 7.07 -16.35
N ARG A 89 2.30 6.28 -16.79
CA ARG A 89 2.58 5.99 -18.21
C ARG A 89 2.10 4.58 -18.53
N HIS A 90 1.53 4.40 -19.71
CA HIS A 90 1.23 3.08 -20.27
C HIS A 90 2.07 2.89 -21.55
N PRO A 91 3.00 1.92 -21.60
CA PRO A 91 3.45 1.05 -20.50
C PRO A 91 4.23 1.83 -19.40
N PRO A 92 4.33 1.30 -18.17
CA PRO A 92 5.11 1.92 -17.11
C PRO A 92 6.58 2.00 -17.52
N LEU A 93 7.21 3.13 -17.21
CA LEU A 93 8.64 3.36 -17.50
C LEU A 93 9.57 2.59 -16.56
N HIS A 94 9.02 2.01 -15.50
CA HIS A 94 9.75 1.30 -14.47
C HIS A 94 9.44 -0.20 -14.47
N PRO A 95 10.39 -1.04 -14.02
CA PRO A 95 10.16 -2.48 -13.86
C PRO A 95 9.10 -2.77 -12.80
N THR A 96 8.18 -3.69 -13.12
CA THR A 96 7.04 -4.09 -12.28
C THR A 96 6.99 -5.61 -12.08
N LEU A 97 8.16 -6.23 -11.85
CA LEU A 97 8.23 -7.65 -11.54
C LEU A 97 7.43 -7.94 -10.26
N PRO A 98 6.40 -8.80 -10.34
CA PRO A 98 5.52 -9.07 -9.20
C PRO A 98 6.20 -9.92 -8.12
N ALA A 99 7.23 -10.70 -8.47
CA ALA A 99 7.96 -11.56 -7.57
C ALA A 99 9.34 -11.94 -8.14
N VAL A 100 10.24 -12.40 -7.27
CA VAL A 100 11.50 -13.06 -7.67
C VAL A 100 11.15 -14.28 -8.52
N ALA A 101 11.93 -14.55 -9.57
CA ALA A 101 11.81 -15.79 -10.32
C ALA A 101 11.91 -17.01 -9.37
N PRO A 102 11.19 -18.12 -9.64
CA PRO A 102 11.19 -19.30 -8.76
C PRO A 102 12.58 -19.86 -8.45
N SER A 103 13.55 -19.58 -9.33
CA SER A 103 14.97 -19.86 -9.11
C SER A 103 15.83 -18.78 -9.78
N PRO A 104 16.93 -18.32 -9.17
CA PRO A 104 17.94 -17.48 -9.82
C PRO A 104 18.52 -18.14 -11.09
N HIS A 105 18.50 -19.46 -11.19
CA HIS A 105 18.92 -20.16 -12.40
C HIS A 105 17.97 -19.95 -13.58
N ALA A 106 16.70 -19.60 -13.32
CA ALA A 106 15.74 -19.32 -14.38
C ALA A 106 16.09 -18.05 -15.15
N THR A 107 16.77 -17.10 -14.51
CA THR A 107 17.30 -15.88 -15.14
C THR A 107 18.75 -16.06 -15.62
N GLY A 108 19.35 -17.23 -15.39
CA GLY A 108 20.75 -17.51 -15.70
C GLY A 108 21.74 -16.89 -14.71
N PHE A 109 21.27 -16.38 -13.57
CA PHE A 109 22.12 -15.77 -12.56
C PHE A 109 23.06 -16.80 -11.89
N SER A 110 24.30 -16.39 -11.64
CA SER A 110 25.32 -17.22 -10.96
C SER A 110 26.24 -16.38 -10.08
N CYS A 111 26.56 -16.93 -8.91
CA CYS A 111 27.55 -16.39 -7.97
C CYS A 111 29.00 -16.84 -8.28
N VAL A 112 29.20 -17.70 -9.28
CA VAL A 112 30.55 -18.16 -9.67
C VAL A 112 31.37 -16.97 -10.15
N GLY A 113 32.57 -16.79 -9.59
CA GLY A 113 33.46 -15.67 -9.92
C GLY A 113 33.08 -14.33 -9.27
N ARG A 114 32.08 -14.32 -8.37
CA ARG A 114 31.65 -13.13 -7.62
C ARG A 114 32.11 -13.22 -6.17
N ALA A 115 32.43 -12.07 -5.57
CA ALA A 115 32.68 -11.99 -4.14
C ALA A 115 31.40 -12.27 -3.33
N ALA A 116 31.53 -12.70 -2.08
CA ALA A 116 30.38 -12.82 -1.18
C ALA A 116 29.73 -11.43 -0.96
N GLY A 117 28.39 -11.37 -0.98
CA GLY A 117 27.65 -10.11 -0.89
C GLY A 117 26.40 -10.09 -1.77
N LEU A 118 25.72 -8.94 -1.85
CA LEU A 118 24.54 -8.78 -2.71
C LEU A 118 24.95 -8.39 -4.12
N HIS A 119 24.35 -9.04 -5.11
CA HIS A 119 24.63 -8.85 -6.52
C HIS A 119 23.33 -8.65 -7.32
N PRO A 120 23.31 -7.70 -8.28
CA PRO A 120 22.15 -7.49 -9.14
C PRO A 120 21.96 -8.64 -10.13
N ASP A 121 20.70 -8.99 -10.39
CA ASP A 121 20.31 -9.83 -11.51
C ASP A 121 20.07 -8.96 -12.76
N LEU A 122 21.04 -8.99 -13.68
CA LEU A 122 20.98 -8.21 -14.92
C LEU A 122 19.88 -8.70 -15.87
N ALA A 123 19.53 -9.99 -15.84
CA ALA A 123 18.47 -10.55 -16.68
C ALA A 123 17.07 -10.15 -16.16
N ALA A 124 16.96 -9.86 -14.87
CA ALA A 124 15.77 -9.26 -14.25
C ALA A 124 15.78 -7.71 -14.27
N SER A 125 16.58 -7.10 -15.16
CA SER A 125 16.77 -5.65 -15.25
C SER A 125 17.11 -4.99 -13.91
N CYS A 126 17.88 -5.68 -13.06
CA CYS A 126 18.25 -5.27 -11.71
C CYS A 126 17.10 -5.09 -10.71
N GLN A 127 15.86 -5.48 -11.05
CA GLN A 127 14.77 -5.47 -10.08
C GLN A 127 14.88 -6.65 -9.11
N ALA A 128 15.49 -7.77 -9.53
CA ALA A 128 15.90 -8.84 -8.64
C ALA A 128 17.39 -8.73 -8.26
N TYR A 129 17.73 -9.23 -7.09
CA TYR A 129 19.11 -9.32 -6.61
C TYR A 129 19.29 -10.54 -5.70
N HIS A 130 20.53 -10.98 -5.56
CA HIS A 130 20.87 -12.24 -4.90
C HIS A 130 22.02 -12.07 -3.91
N LEU A 131 21.90 -12.75 -2.76
CA LEU A 131 22.99 -12.86 -1.80
C LEU A 131 23.88 -14.04 -2.19
N CYS A 132 25.14 -13.75 -2.53
CA CYS A 132 26.16 -14.75 -2.82
C CYS A 132 26.97 -15.11 -1.57
N GLY A 133 27.19 -16.40 -1.35
CA GLY A 133 28.12 -16.92 -0.35
C GLY A 133 29.54 -17.07 -0.89
N SER A 134 30.50 -17.32 0.00
CA SER A 134 31.92 -17.53 -0.36
C SER A 134 32.16 -18.77 -1.21
N SER A 135 31.27 -19.76 -1.16
CA SER A 135 31.29 -20.98 -1.98
C SER A 135 30.83 -20.76 -3.43
N GLY A 136 30.45 -19.54 -3.82
CA GLY A 136 29.87 -19.27 -5.14
C GLY A 136 28.43 -19.79 -5.29
N SER A 137 27.75 -20.09 -4.19
CA SER A 137 26.33 -20.46 -4.15
C SER A 137 25.45 -19.25 -3.84
N VAL A 138 24.24 -19.22 -4.40
CA VAL A 138 23.20 -18.27 -4.01
C VAL A 138 22.62 -18.69 -2.66
N LEU A 139 22.65 -17.80 -1.68
CA LEU A 139 22.11 -18.03 -0.33
C LEU A 139 20.66 -17.54 -0.20
N ALA A 140 20.33 -16.44 -0.87
CA ALA A 140 18.99 -15.85 -0.86
C ALA A 140 18.76 -15.02 -2.12
N SER A 141 17.48 -14.81 -2.46
CA SER A 141 17.06 -14.03 -3.62
C SER A 141 15.93 -13.09 -3.22
N TYR A 142 15.96 -11.87 -3.76
CA TYR A 142 15.07 -10.79 -3.37
C TYR A 142 14.62 -10.01 -4.61
N VAL A 143 13.48 -9.33 -4.50
CA VAL A 143 12.99 -8.39 -5.52
C VAL A 143 12.74 -7.05 -4.85
N CYS A 144 13.23 -6.00 -5.50
CA CYS A 144 12.96 -4.63 -5.13
C CYS A 144 11.48 -4.29 -5.37
N PRO A 145 10.87 -3.43 -4.53
CA PRO A 145 9.52 -2.94 -4.76
C PRO A 145 9.32 -2.38 -6.18
N ASN A 146 8.07 -2.40 -6.66
CA ASN A 146 7.71 -1.79 -7.94
C ASN A 146 8.19 -0.33 -8.03
N GLY A 147 8.87 0.00 -9.13
CA GLY A 147 9.46 1.34 -9.31
C GLY A 147 10.91 1.49 -8.86
N THR A 148 11.49 0.45 -8.25
CA THR A 148 12.86 0.49 -7.74
C THR A 148 13.73 -0.63 -8.32
N LEU A 149 15.04 -0.39 -8.35
CA LEU A 149 16.07 -1.32 -8.81
C LEU A 149 17.17 -1.42 -7.77
N PHE A 150 17.85 -2.56 -7.73
CA PHE A 150 18.96 -2.77 -6.83
C PHE A 150 20.18 -1.97 -7.30
N HIS A 151 20.62 -1.01 -6.49
CA HIS A 151 21.82 -0.23 -6.70
C HIS A 151 23.02 -0.99 -6.15
N GLY A 152 23.87 -1.51 -7.03
CA GLY A 152 24.96 -2.42 -6.66
C GLY A 152 25.98 -1.74 -5.75
N GLN A 153 26.23 -0.44 -5.97
CA GLN A 153 27.21 0.32 -5.20
C GLN A 153 26.72 0.68 -3.79
N PHE A 154 25.46 1.11 -3.65
CA PHE A 154 24.90 1.49 -2.34
C PHE A 154 24.20 0.32 -1.61
N GLN A 155 24.07 -0.84 -2.27
CA GLN A 155 23.48 -2.05 -1.70
C GLN A 155 22.04 -1.84 -1.20
N VAL A 156 21.28 -0.99 -1.90
CA VAL A 156 19.88 -0.63 -1.57
C VAL A 156 19.02 -0.65 -2.83
N CYS A 157 17.71 -0.82 -2.68
CA CYS A 157 16.78 -0.56 -3.76
C CYS A 157 16.58 0.96 -3.89
N ASP A 158 17.01 1.55 -5.00
CA ASP A 158 16.79 2.96 -5.31
C ASP A 158 15.83 3.09 -6.49
N GLN A 159 15.34 4.30 -6.72
CA GLN A 159 14.44 4.59 -7.82
C GLN A 159 15.06 4.20 -9.15
N PHE A 160 14.24 3.63 -10.04
CA PHE A 160 14.71 3.05 -11.31
C PHE A 160 15.50 4.01 -12.23
N TYR A 161 15.34 5.32 -12.05
CA TYR A 161 16.05 6.36 -12.80
C TYR A 161 17.40 6.76 -12.20
N ASN A 162 17.67 6.38 -10.94
CA ASN A 162 18.97 6.59 -10.29
C ASN A 162 19.93 5.42 -10.56
N VAL A 163 19.39 4.22 -10.82
CA VAL A 163 20.21 3.01 -11.00
C VAL A 163 20.65 2.82 -12.45
N ARG A 164 21.91 2.46 -12.66
CA ARG A 164 22.50 2.20 -13.98
C ARG A 164 22.78 0.71 -14.15
N CYS A 165 21.72 -0.08 -14.25
CA CYS A 165 21.79 -1.54 -14.31
C CYS A 165 22.83 -2.07 -15.32
N GLY A 166 23.82 -2.82 -14.84
CA GLY A 166 24.89 -3.40 -15.66
C GLY A 166 26.05 -2.45 -16.01
N SER A 167 25.97 -1.18 -15.58
CA SER A 167 27.08 -0.23 -15.66
C SER A 167 28.03 -0.42 -14.48
N PRO A 168 29.35 -0.40 -14.69
CA PRO A 168 30.32 -0.26 -13.60
C PRO A 168 30.42 1.19 -13.08
N TYR A 169 29.82 2.15 -13.79
CA TYR A 169 29.77 3.57 -13.44
C TYR A 169 28.37 3.92 -12.96
N GLU A 170 28.03 3.52 -11.73
CA GLU A 170 26.68 3.77 -11.18
C GLU A 170 26.51 5.20 -10.63
N ASP A 171 27.61 5.94 -10.45
CA ASP A 171 27.66 7.27 -9.83
C ASP A 171 28.06 8.43 -10.77
N LEU A 172 28.18 8.21 -12.10
CA LEU A 172 28.56 9.23 -13.08
C LEU A 172 27.36 9.74 -13.89
#